data_AF-A0A377NFA5-F1
#
_entry.id   AF-A0A377NFA5-F1
#
_cell.length_a   1.000
_cell.length_b   1.000
_cell.length_c   1.000
_cell.angle_alpha   90.00
_cell.angle_beta   90.00
_cell.angle_gamma   90.00
#
_symmetry.space_group_name_H-M   'P 1'
#
loop_
_entity.id
_entity.type
_entity.pdbx_description
1 polymer ?
#
loop_
_entity_poly.entity_id
_entity_poly.type
_entity_poly.pdbx_seq_one_letter_code
_entity_poly.pdbx_strand_id
1 'polypeptide(L)'
;MPEDIITRAVGGFRRLWGCTMVNHVWGLMSRPGPELQQIQRERETVSHVYSHHVLLMALIPVVCSFIGTTQLGWNFGDGQRLIVSMFTASYIAVIFYVLMLGAVALMGRIIYWMARRYDSRPSLNSCIVFAGYVATPMFLSGIVALYPMVWLCLFVGLIGLCYSGYLLYLGIPNFLNIDHREGFLFSSSTLAMGVLVLELLLALTVLMWGYGAKLF
;
A
#
# COMPACT_ATOMS: atom_id res chain seq x y z
N MET A 1 55.94 -6.20 -15.23
CA MET A 1 55.01 -5.07 -15.33
C MET A 1 53.76 -5.32 -16.24
N PRO A 2 53.07 -6.51 -16.22
CA PRO A 2 51.78 -6.67 -16.92
C PRO A 2 50.56 -7.01 -16.03
N GLU A 3 50.70 -7.13 -14.71
CA GLU A 3 49.63 -7.64 -13.83
C GLU A 3 48.53 -6.61 -13.45
N ASP A 4 48.79 -5.31 -13.66
CA ASP A 4 47.86 -4.23 -13.27
C ASP A 4 46.72 -3.98 -14.26
N ILE A 5 46.81 -4.50 -15.49
CA ILE A 5 45.81 -4.27 -16.55
C ILE A 5 44.67 -5.29 -16.45
N ILE A 6 44.99 -6.55 -16.13
CA ILE A 6 44.00 -7.64 -16.03
C ILE A 6 43.11 -7.44 -14.79
N THR A 7 43.68 -7.01 -13.66
CA THR A 7 42.92 -6.71 -12.43
C THR A 7 41.98 -5.51 -12.59
N ARG A 8 42.37 -4.48 -13.36
CA ARG A 8 41.48 -3.34 -13.66
C ARG A 8 40.36 -3.69 -14.64
N ALA A 9 40.61 -4.55 -15.63
CA ALA A 9 39.58 -5.00 -16.57
C ALA A 9 38.52 -5.91 -15.90
N VAL A 10 38.95 -6.81 -15.01
CA VAL A 10 38.04 -7.70 -14.25
C VAL A 10 37.24 -6.91 -13.21
N GLY A 11 37.81 -5.86 -12.60
CA GLY A 11 37.11 -4.98 -11.67
C GLY A 11 36.04 -4.09 -12.32
N GLY A 12 36.20 -3.76 -13.60
CA GLY A 12 35.20 -3.00 -14.39
C GLY A 12 34.01 -3.85 -14.82
N PHE A 13 34.25 -5.10 -15.23
CA PHE A 13 33.20 -5.99 -15.73
C PHE A 13 32.25 -6.48 -14.61
N ARG A 14 32.78 -6.69 -13.39
CA ARG A 14 31.96 -7.08 -12.23
C ARG A 14 31.06 -5.96 -11.68
N ARG A 15 31.31 -4.69 -12.06
CA ARG A 15 30.41 -3.56 -11.75
C ARG A 15 29.26 -3.39 -12.75
N LEU A 16 29.36 -4.00 -13.93
CA LEU A 16 28.37 -3.82 -15.01
C LEU A 16 27.36 -4.97 -15.12
N TRP A 17 27.66 -6.16 -14.58
CA TRP A 17 26.89 -7.39 -14.83
C TRP A 17 26.38 -8.11 -13.55
N GLY A 18 25.97 -7.36 -12.53
CA GLY A 18 25.31 -7.97 -11.36
C GLY A 18 24.75 -6.96 -10.37
N CYS A 19 23.42 -6.92 -10.25
CA CYS A 19 22.61 -6.25 -9.21
C CYS A 19 22.21 -4.77 -9.39
N THR A 20 22.11 -4.21 -10.60
CA THR A 20 21.53 -2.85 -10.76
C THR A 20 20.01 -2.78 -10.83
N MET A 21 19.28 -3.91 -10.93
CA MET A 21 17.81 -3.90 -10.98
C MET A 21 17.12 -4.56 -9.77
N VAL A 22 17.69 -5.63 -9.20
CA VAL A 22 17.08 -6.32 -8.04
C VAL A 22 17.48 -5.70 -6.70
N ASN A 23 18.73 -5.22 -6.56
CA ASN A 23 19.14 -4.46 -5.38
C ASN A 23 18.60 -3.03 -5.37
N HIS A 24 18.11 -2.50 -6.49
CA HIS A 24 17.47 -1.18 -6.49
C HIS A 24 16.06 -1.25 -5.88
N VAL A 25 15.29 -2.31 -6.20
CA VAL A 25 14.01 -2.62 -5.54
C VAL A 25 14.20 -2.98 -4.06
N TRP A 26 15.27 -3.70 -3.71
CA TRP A 26 15.62 -4.00 -2.32
C TRP A 26 16.19 -2.79 -1.55
N GLY A 27 16.92 -1.91 -2.24
CA GLY A 27 17.48 -0.66 -1.70
C GLY A 27 16.41 0.37 -1.37
N LEU A 28 15.38 0.49 -2.20
CA LEU A 28 14.20 1.32 -1.93
C LEU A 28 13.43 0.85 -0.68
N MET A 29 13.40 -0.47 -0.43
CA MET A 29 12.79 -1.04 0.78
C MET A 29 13.70 -1.05 2.01
N SER A 30 15.03 -0.89 1.84
CA SER A 30 16.00 -1.01 2.93
C SER A 30 16.62 0.32 3.39
N ARG A 31 16.44 1.43 2.66
CA ARG A 31 16.93 2.77 3.05
C ARG A 31 15.90 3.88 2.75
N PRO A 32 14.81 3.98 3.54
CA PRO A 32 13.73 4.94 3.28
C PRO A 32 14.06 6.39 3.66
N GLY A 33 15.24 6.67 4.23
CA GLY A 33 15.63 8.00 4.73
C GLY A 33 16.15 8.97 3.65
N PRO A 34 17.16 8.61 2.84
CA PRO A 34 17.82 9.58 1.94
C PRO A 34 17.03 9.90 0.65
N GLU A 35 16.30 8.92 0.09
CA GLU A 35 15.53 9.14 -1.15
C GLU A 35 14.28 9.99 -0.92
N LEU A 36 13.70 9.96 0.29
CA LEU A 36 12.55 10.80 0.65
C LEU A 36 12.90 12.29 0.68
N GLN A 37 14.15 12.65 0.99
CA GLN A 37 14.66 14.03 0.90
C GLN A 37 14.94 14.47 -0.54
N GLN A 38 15.38 13.56 -1.42
CA GLN A 38 15.62 13.89 -2.83
C GLN A 38 14.30 14.05 -3.59
N ILE A 39 13.26 13.29 -3.24
CA ILE A 39 11.88 13.47 -3.73
C ILE A 39 11.27 14.82 -3.28
N GLN A 40 11.80 15.46 -2.22
CA GLN A 40 11.34 16.81 -1.84
C GLN A 40 11.74 17.91 -2.82
N ARG A 41 12.77 17.69 -3.66
CA ARG A 41 13.27 18.70 -4.60
C ARG A 41 12.65 18.63 -6.00
N GLU A 42 11.97 17.53 -6.37
CA GLU A 42 11.30 17.35 -7.68
C GLU A 42 9.76 17.40 -7.57
N ARG A 43 9.24 18.11 -6.55
CA ARG A 43 7.86 18.01 -6.04
C ARG A 43 6.72 18.45 -6.96
N GLU A 44 6.97 19.11 -8.10
CA GLU A 44 5.88 19.54 -8.99
C GLU A 44 5.46 18.47 -10.01
N THR A 45 6.38 17.62 -10.46
CA THR A 45 6.09 16.59 -11.50
C THR A 45 5.72 15.23 -10.89
N VAL A 46 6.18 14.95 -9.67
CA VAL A 46 6.05 13.64 -9.01
C VAL A 46 4.65 13.38 -8.46
N SER A 47 3.91 14.42 -8.05
CA SER A 47 2.55 14.24 -7.52
C SER A 47 1.58 13.63 -8.53
N HIS A 48 1.75 13.93 -9.83
CA HIS A 48 0.87 13.45 -10.90
C HIS A 48 1.20 12.01 -11.34
N VAL A 49 2.49 11.65 -11.31
CA VAL A 49 2.95 10.28 -11.61
C VAL A 49 2.58 9.32 -10.48
N TYR A 50 2.73 9.74 -9.22
CA TYR A 50 2.40 8.89 -8.07
C TYR A 50 0.89 8.76 -7.82
N SER A 51 0.07 9.77 -8.12
CA SER A 51 -1.39 9.60 -8.07
C SER A 51 -1.86 8.51 -9.04
N HIS A 52 -1.27 8.46 -10.24
CA HIS A 52 -1.55 7.40 -11.22
C HIS A 52 -1.09 6.02 -10.73
N HIS A 53 0.03 5.96 -9.99
CA HIS A 53 0.51 4.71 -9.42
C HIS A 53 -0.42 4.16 -8.33
N VAL A 54 -0.94 5.02 -7.44
CA VAL A 54 -1.95 4.62 -6.42
C VAL A 54 -3.24 4.13 -7.09
N LEU A 55 -3.70 4.82 -8.14
CA LEU A 55 -4.86 4.42 -8.94
C LEU A 55 -4.70 3.02 -9.55
N LEU A 56 -3.51 2.68 -10.04
CA LEU A 56 -3.19 1.36 -10.61
C LEU A 56 -3.05 0.29 -9.52
N MET A 57 -2.37 0.59 -8.41
CA MET A 57 -2.19 -0.39 -7.32
C MET A 57 -3.50 -0.74 -6.62
N ALA A 58 -4.41 0.23 -6.48
CA ALA A 58 -5.75 -0.03 -5.94
C ALA A 58 -6.58 -0.95 -6.86
N LEU A 59 -6.24 -1.06 -8.15
CA LEU A 59 -6.94 -1.95 -9.09
C LEU A 59 -6.66 -3.43 -8.82
N ILE A 60 -5.45 -3.76 -8.33
CA ILE A 60 -5.01 -5.13 -8.03
C ILE A 60 -5.99 -5.83 -7.06
N PRO A 61 -6.23 -5.32 -5.84
CA PRO A 61 -7.16 -5.95 -4.90
C PRO A 61 -8.59 -6.03 -5.47
N VAL A 62 -9.05 -5.06 -6.27
CA VAL A 62 -10.40 -5.12 -6.88
C VAL A 62 -10.51 -6.30 -7.84
N VAL A 63 -9.57 -6.42 -8.78
CA VAL A 63 -9.61 -7.47 -9.81
C VAL A 63 -9.42 -8.83 -9.17
N CYS A 64 -8.49 -8.97 -8.24
CA CYS A 64 -8.26 -10.21 -7.50
C CYS A 64 -9.52 -10.64 -6.73
N SER A 65 -10.17 -9.69 -6.05
CA SER A 65 -11.39 -9.90 -5.30
C SER A 65 -12.59 -10.26 -6.21
N PHE A 66 -12.74 -9.58 -7.35
CA PHE A 66 -13.76 -9.90 -8.35
C PHE A 66 -13.60 -11.32 -8.91
N ILE A 67 -12.39 -11.71 -9.30
CA ILE A 67 -12.12 -13.05 -9.83
C ILE A 67 -12.32 -14.11 -8.74
N GLY A 68 -11.80 -13.88 -7.53
CA GLY A 68 -11.93 -14.82 -6.41
C GLY A 68 -13.39 -15.07 -6.04
N THR A 69 -14.20 -14.02 -5.95
CA THR A 69 -15.62 -14.12 -5.55
C THR A 69 -16.55 -14.68 -6.62
N THR A 70 -16.21 -14.53 -7.91
CA THR A 70 -17.02 -15.03 -9.02
C THR A 70 -16.66 -16.47 -9.43
N GLN A 71 -15.37 -16.82 -9.46
CA GLN A 71 -14.94 -18.14 -9.97
C GLN A 71 -14.74 -19.18 -8.87
N LEU A 72 -14.09 -18.81 -7.76
CA LEU A 72 -13.81 -19.76 -6.67
C LEU A 72 -14.90 -19.75 -5.61
N GLY A 73 -15.44 -18.57 -5.30
CA GLY A 73 -16.42 -18.35 -4.24
C GLY A 73 -15.79 -18.43 -2.84
N TRP A 74 -16.31 -17.66 -1.90
CA TRP A 74 -15.78 -17.63 -0.53
C TRP A 74 -15.94 -18.98 0.16
N ASN A 75 -14.83 -19.51 0.68
CA ASN A 75 -14.83 -20.76 1.45
C ASN A 75 -14.73 -20.43 2.95
N PHE A 76 -15.84 -20.66 3.67
CA PHE A 76 -15.93 -20.46 5.12
C PHE A 76 -15.54 -21.69 5.94
N GLY A 77 -15.10 -22.78 5.30
CA GLY A 77 -14.68 -24.02 5.97
C GLY A 77 -15.81 -25.03 6.21
N ASP A 78 -17.07 -24.66 5.97
CA ASP A 78 -18.25 -25.53 6.17
C ASP A 78 -18.76 -26.16 4.85
N GLY A 79 -17.89 -26.25 3.83
CA GLY A 79 -18.23 -26.79 2.51
C GLY A 79 -19.13 -25.91 1.63
N GLN A 80 -19.78 -24.89 2.19
CA GLN A 80 -20.56 -23.91 1.45
C GLN A 80 -19.65 -22.86 0.79
N ARG A 81 -19.78 -22.72 -0.53
CA ARG A 81 -19.09 -21.68 -1.31
C ARG A 81 -20.08 -20.56 -1.64
N LEU A 82 -19.81 -19.36 -1.15
CA LEU A 82 -20.60 -18.19 -1.51
C LEU A 82 -20.06 -17.62 -2.82
N ILE A 83 -20.72 -17.99 -3.93
CA ILE A 83 -20.41 -17.53 -5.28
C ILE A 83 -21.31 -16.33 -5.58
N VAL A 84 -20.70 -15.23 -6.02
CA VAL A 84 -21.44 -14.01 -6.38
C VAL A 84 -21.66 -14.00 -7.89
N SER A 85 -22.88 -13.66 -8.32
CA SER A 85 -23.20 -13.47 -9.74
C SER A 85 -22.31 -12.41 -10.38
N MET A 86 -21.91 -12.62 -11.64
CA MET A 86 -20.96 -11.76 -12.36
C MET A 86 -21.45 -10.30 -12.46
N PHE A 87 -22.77 -10.09 -12.61
CA PHE A 87 -23.36 -8.77 -12.68
C PHE A 87 -23.24 -8.02 -11.34
N THR A 88 -23.63 -8.66 -10.25
CA THR A 88 -23.52 -8.12 -8.89
C THR A 88 -22.06 -7.88 -8.49
N ALA A 89 -21.17 -8.81 -8.83
CA ALA A 89 -19.75 -8.69 -8.57
C ALA A 89 -19.13 -7.48 -9.28
N SER A 90 -19.58 -7.14 -10.50
CA SER A 90 -19.07 -5.99 -11.24
C SER A 90 -19.43 -4.67 -10.56
N TYR A 91 -20.66 -4.55 -10.06
CA TYR A 91 -21.12 -3.37 -9.32
C TYR A 91 -20.36 -3.22 -8.00
N ILE A 92 -20.18 -4.32 -7.27
CA ILE A 92 -19.41 -4.36 -6.03
C ILE A 92 -17.94 -3.97 -6.28
N ALA A 93 -17.34 -4.44 -7.37
CA ALA A 93 -15.96 -4.12 -7.74
C ALA A 93 -15.77 -2.61 -7.99
N VAL A 94 -16.69 -1.96 -8.71
CA VAL A 94 -16.63 -0.50 -8.96
C VAL A 94 -16.75 0.28 -7.65
N ILE A 95 -17.72 -0.05 -6.79
CA ILE A 95 -17.87 0.64 -5.51
C ILE A 95 -16.65 0.40 -4.61
N PHE A 96 -16.15 -0.84 -4.55
CA PHE A 96 -14.97 -1.19 -3.76
C PHE A 96 -13.73 -0.41 -4.22
N TYR A 97 -13.55 -0.22 -5.53
CA TYR A 97 -12.50 0.64 -6.08
C TYR A 97 -12.62 2.08 -5.57
N VAL A 98 -13.81 2.67 -5.66
CA VAL A 98 -14.06 4.05 -5.19
C VAL A 98 -13.83 4.17 -3.68
N LEU A 99 -14.25 3.18 -2.90
CA LEU A 99 -14.01 3.14 -1.45
C LEU A 99 -12.52 3.07 -1.12
N MET A 100 -11.71 2.29 -1.86
CA MET A 100 -10.26 2.24 -1.64
C MET A 100 -9.58 3.57 -1.96
N LEU A 101 -9.93 4.22 -3.07
CA LEU A 101 -9.40 5.55 -3.38
C LEU A 101 -9.83 6.59 -2.33
N GLY A 102 -11.08 6.50 -1.87
CA GLY A 102 -11.62 7.31 -0.79
C GLY A 102 -10.87 7.11 0.53
N ALA A 103 -10.53 5.87 0.87
CA ALA A 103 -9.76 5.53 2.08
C ALA A 103 -8.36 6.14 2.05
N VAL A 104 -7.65 6.07 0.91
CA VAL A 104 -6.32 6.70 0.77
C VAL A 104 -6.42 8.22 0.88
N ALA A 105 -7.41 8.83 0.20
CA ALA A 105 -7.63 10.27 0.27
C ALA A 105 -8.00 10.73 1.70
N LEU A 106 -8.81 9.94 2.41
CA LEU A 106 -9.17 10.18 3.80
C LEU A 106 -7.95 10.09 4.71
N MET A 107 -7.12 9.07 4.56
CA MET A 107 -5.87 8.93 5.32
C MET A 107 -4.91 10.08 5.06
N GLY A 108 -4.74 10.50 3.80
CA GLY A 108 -3.94 11.68 3.46
C GLY A 108 -4.49 12.95 4.12
N ARG A 109 -5.81 13.11 4.20
CA ARG A 109 -6.46 14.22 4.92
C ARG A 109 -6.23 14.16 6.43
N ILE A 110 -6.29 12.98 7.05
CA ILE A 110 -6.01 12.79 8.47
C ILE A 110 -4.57 13.20 8.77
N ILE A 111 -3.60 12.72 7.97
CA ILE A 111 -2.18 13.08 8.10
C ILE A 111 -1.98 14.59 7.94
N TYR A 112 -2.58 15.19 6.92
CA TYR A 112 -2.53 16.63 6.70
C TYR A 112 -3.11 17.41 7.88
N TRP A 113 -4.27 16.99 8.41
CA TRP A 113 -4.92 17.65 9.54
C TRP A 113 -4.08 17.57 10.81
N MET A 114 -3.47 16.41 11.08
CA MET A 114 -2.56 16.25 12.22
C MET A 114 -1.27 17.05 12.04
N ALA A 115 -0.75 17.15 10.82
CA ALA A 115 0.46 17.90 10.50
C ALA A 115 0.30 19.43 10.68
N ARG A 116 -0.93 19.96 10.75
CA ARG A 116 -1.20 21.39 10.98
C ARG A 116 -0.58 21.95 12.27
N ARG A 117 -0.28 21.08 13.24
CA ARG A 117 0.34 21.43 14.52
C ARG A 117 1.83 21.73 14.41
N TYR A 118 2.46 21.43 13.28
CA TYR A 118 3.88 21.64 13.03
C TYR A 118 4.12 22.81 12.07
N ASP A 119 5.25 23.49 12.24
CA ASP A 119 5.63 24.65 11.43
C ASP A 119 5.98 24.26 9.98
N SER A 120 6.59 23.08 9.80
CA SER A 120 6.91 22.48 8.49
C SER A 120 5.69 21.80 7.88
N ARG A 121 4.70 22.57 7.42
CA ARG A 121 3.44 22.03 6.91
C ARG A 121 3.61 21.35 5.54
N PRO A 122 3.36 20.04 5.43
CA PRO A 122 3.31 19.37 4.13
C PRO A 122 2.05 19.77 3.35
N SER A 123 2.13 19.73 2.02
CA SER A 123 0.95 19.92 1.17
C SER A 123 0.03 18.70 1.25
N LEU A 124 -1.29 18.91 1.06
CA LEU A 124 -2.29 17.84 1.10
C LEU A 124 -2.00 16.75 0.06
N ASN A 125 -1.54 17.12 -1.13
CA ASN A 125 -1.16 16.15 -2.17
C ASN A 125 0.00 15.25 -1.72
N SER A 126 1.03 15.81 -1.07
CA SER A 126 2.14 15.01 -0.53
C SER A 126 1.67 14.04 0.56
N CYS A 127 0.70 14.44 1.41
CA CYS A 127 0.13 13.54 2.41
C CYS A 127 -0.68 12.40 1.79
N ILE A 128 -1.44 12.63 0.73
CA ILE A 128 -2.18 11.58 0.00
C ILE A 128 -1.21 10.61 -0.68
N VAL A 129 -0.16 11.12 -1.33
CA VAL A 129 0.88 10.27 -1.95
C VAL A 129 1.58 9.42 -0.90
N PHE A 130 1.93 10.01 0.25
CA PHE A 130 2.52 9.29 1.38
C PHE A 130 1.58 8.21 1.95
N ALA A 131 0.29 8.52 2.12
CA ALA A 131 -0.71 7.54 2.55
C ALA A 131 -0.84 6.37 1.55
N GLY A 132 -0.82 6.67 0.25
CA GLY A 132 -0.82 5.66 -0.81
C GLY A 132 0.43 4.77 -0.76
N TYR A 133 1.60 5.34 -0.49
CA TYR A 133 2.84 4.57 -0.31
C TYR A 133 2.75 3.61 0.87
N VAL A 134 2.28 4.08 2.02
CA VAL A 134 2.07 3.27 3.22
C VAL A 134 1.03 2.18 2.99
N ALA A 135 0.00 2.43 2.17
CA ALA A 135 -1.05 1.47 1.82
C ALA A 135 -0.60 0.41 0.79
N THR A 136 0.52 0.59 0.10
CA THR A 136 1.04 -0.35 -0.91
C THR A 136 1.12 -1.82 -0.45
N PRO A 137 1.77 -2.16 0.68
CA PRO A 137 1.78 -3.52 1.22
C PRO A 137 0.36 -4.08 1.49
N MET A 138 -0.59 -3.22 1.87
CA MET A 138 -1.99 -3.61 2.04
C MET A 138 -2.67 -3.91 0.69
N PHE A 139 -2.44 -3.10 -0.34
CA PHE A 139 -2.94 -3.41 -1.68
C PHE A 139 -2.34 -4.71 -2.22
N LEU A 140 -1.06 -4.95 -2.00
CA LEU A 140 -0.37 -6.16 -2.42
C LEU A 140 -0.93 -7.40 -1.70
N SER A 141 -1.28 -7.29 -0.41
CA SER A 141 -1.94 -8.37 0.34
C SER A 141 -3.27 -8.80 -0.31
N GLY A 142 -3.94 -7.89 -1.03
CA GLY A 142 -5.18 -8.17 -1.75
C GLY A 142 -5.05 -9.14 -2.92
N ILE A 143 -3.83 -9.48 -3.38
CA ILE A 143 -3.61 -10.54 -4.38
C ILE A 143 -4.16 -11.87 -3.87
N VAL A 144 -4.08 -12.11 -2.56
CA VAL A 144 -4.57 -13.32 -1.90
C VAL A 144 -6.08 -13.48 -2.03
N ALA A 145 -6.82 -12.39 -2.30
CA ALA A 145 -8.25 -12.46 -2.57
C ALA A 145 -8.60 -13.29 -3.81
N LEU A 146 -7.63 -13.60 -4.69
CA LEU A 146 -7.79 -14.60 -5.76
C LEU A 146 -8.15 -15.97 -5.21
N TYR A 147 -7.65 -16.35 -4.03
CA TYR A 147 -7.99 -17.56 -3.30
C TYR A 147 -8.75 -17.15 -2.02
N PRO A 148 -10.09 -16.99 -2.07
CA PRO A 148 -10.91 -16.44 -1.00
C PRO A 148 -11.11 -17.45 0.16
N MET A 149 -10.00 -17.81 0.79
CA MET A 149 -9.93 -18.46 2.09
C MET A 149 -9.83 -17.38 3.15
N VAL A 150 -10.81 -17.34 4.06
CA VAL A 150 -10.88 -16.35 5.15
C VAL A 150 -9.59 -16.33 5.96
N TRP A 151 -9.10 -17.50 6.36
CA TRP A 151 -7.88 -17.63 7.16
C TRP A 151 -6.63 -17.14 6.43
N LEU A 152 -6.51 -17.43 5.13
CA LEU A 152 -5.37 -17.00 4.33
C LEU A 152 -5.38 -15.48 4.12
N CYS A 153 -6.55 -14.91 3.82
CA CYS A 153 -6.74 -13.46 3.68
C CYS A 153 -6.43 -12.73 4.99
N LEU A 154 -6.90 -13.25 6.13
CA LEU A 154 -6.62 -12.67 7.44
C LEU A 154 -5.12 -12.69 7.76
N PHE A 155 -4.44 -13.82 7.52
CA PHE A 155 -3.01 -13.94 7.79
C PHE A 155 -2.17 -12.99 6.93
N VAL A 156 -2.42 -12.95 5.62
CA VAL A 156 -1.65 -12.07 4.72
C VAL A 156 -2.04 -10.61 4.87
N GLY A 157 -3.31 -10.32 5.16
CA GLY A 157 -3.78 -8.98 5.52
C GLY A 157 -3.10 -8.45 6.79
N LEU A 158 -2.93 -9.29 7.81
CA LEU A 158 -2.20 -8.93 9.02
C LEU A 158 -0.72 -8.63 8.74
N ILE A 159 -0.06 -9.43 7.89
CA ILE A 159 1.32 -9.15 7.46
C ILE A 159 1.39 -7.81 6.72
N GLY A 160 0.45 -7.56 5.80
CA GLY A 160 0.35 -6.29 5.07
C GLY A 160 0.14 -5.11 6.01
N LEU A 161 -0.70 -5.25 7.04
CA LEU A 161 -0.96 -4.23 8.05
C LEU A 161 0.29 -3.96 8.90
N CYS A 162 0.96 -5.00 9.38
CA CYS A 162 2.20 -4.86 10.15
C CYS A 162 3.28 -4.14 9.33
N TYR A 163 3.43 -4.48 8.05
CA TYR A 163 4.41 -3.83 7.18
C TYR A 163 4.02 -2.37 6.85
N SER A 164 2.73 -2.10 6.63
CA SER A 164 2.21 -0.73 6.48
C SER A 164 2.54 0.10 7.73
N GLY A 165 2.30 -0.48 8.90
CA GLY A 165 2.61 0.18 10.17
C GLY A 165 4.09 0.49 10.31
N TYR A 166 4.96 -0.47 9.96
CA TYR A 166 6.41 -0.26 9.94
C TYR A 166 6.83 0.89 9.01
N LEU A 167 6.30 0.94 7.78
CA LEU A 167 6.55 2.05 6.85
C LEU A 167 6.08 3.40 7.42
N LEU A 168 4.96 3.40 8.12
CA LEU A 168 4.42 4.60 8.74
C LEU A 168 5.34 5.10 9.88
N TYR A 169 5.80 4.22 10.77
CA TYR A 169 6.75 4.57 11.84
C TYR A 169 8.08 5.10 11.33
N LEU A 170 8.56 4.61 10.19
CA LEU A 170 9.78 5.13 9.56
C LEU A 170 9.54 6.39 8.73
N GLY A 171 8.38 6.48 8.08
CA GLY A 171 8.07 7.55 7.13
C GLY A 171 7.70 8.86 7.79
N ILE A 172 6.88 8.83 8.85
CA ILE A 172 6.38 10.05 9.51
C ILE A 172 7.47 10.94 10.14
N PRO A 173 8.40 10.43 10.97
CA PRO A 173 9.43 11.28 11.56
C PRO A 173 10.31 11.95 10.49
N ASN A 174 10.62 11.21 9.42
CA ASN A 174 11.37 11.73 8.26
C ASN A 174 10.56 12.74 7.43
N PHE A 175 9.25 12.51 7.28
CA PHE A 175 8.37 13.35 6.47
C PHE A 175 8.05 14.69 7.13
N LEU A 176 7.83 14.70 8.45
CA LEU A 176 7.53 15.90 9.24
C LEU A 176 8.79 16.57 9.83
N ASN A 177 9.95 15.91 9.74
CA ASN A 177 11.22 16.37 10.31
C ASN A 177 11.11 16.66 11.82
N ILE A 178 10.57 15.68 12.56
CA ILE A 178 10.31 15.75 14.01
C ILE A 178 11.15 14.72 14.76
N ASP A 179 11.33 14.96 16.06
CA ASP A 179 12.04 14.04 16.95
C ASP A 179 11.39 12.67 17.01
N HIS A 180 12.19 11.61 17.19
CA HIS A 180 11.71 10.23 17.15
C HIS A 180 10.63 9.92 18.19
N ARG A 181 10.65 10.58 19.36
CA ARG A 181 9.63 10.42 20.40
C ARG A 181 8.26 10.95 19.97
N GLU A 182 8.23 12.12 19.34
CA GLU A 182 6.99 12.71 18.82
C GLU A 182 6.49 11.97 17.58
N GLY A 183 7.42 11.58 16.70
CA GLY A 183 7.13 10.75 15.53
C GLY A 183 6.50 9.41 15.89
N PHE A 184 6.91 8.80 17.00
CA PHE A 184 6.31 7.55 17.48
C PHE A 184 4.84 7.74 17.90
N LEU A 185 4.53 8.79 18.68
CA LEU A 185 3.17 9.09 19.12
C LEU A 185 2.26 9.44 17.94
N PHE A 186 2.77 10.24 17.00
CA PHE A 186 2.05 10.60 15.78
C PHE A 186 1.78 9.37 14.91
N SER A 187 2.79 8.51 14.75
CA SER A 187 2.68 7.28 13.97
C SER A 187 1.68 6.29 14.56
N SER A 188 1.73 6.07 15.87
CA SER A 188 0.80 5.19 16.57
C SER A 188 -0.65 5.66 16.42
N SER A 189 -0.89 6.96 16.60
CA SER A 189 -2.23 7.56 16.43
C SER A 189 -2.73 7.46 14.99
N THR A 190 -1.86 7.73 14.01
CA THR A 190 -2.21 7.62 12.58
C THR A 190 -2.47 6.17 12.19
N LEU A 191 -1.70 5.23 12.73
CA LEU A 191 -1.89 3.79 12.52
C LEU A 191 -3.22 3.33 13.09
N ALA A 192 -3.57 3.74 14.31
CA ALA A 192 -4.87 3.43 14.91
C ALA A 192 -6.03 3.92 14.03
N MET A 193 -5.95 5.16 13.52
CA MET A 193 -6.94 5.68 12.57
C MET A 193 -6.95 4.89 11.25
N GLY A 194 -5.79 4.48 10.75
CA GLY A 194 -5.67 3.63 9.56
C GLY A 194 -6.33 2.26 9.74
N VAL A 195 -6.16 1.64 10.91
CA VAL A 195 -6.83 0.38 11.26
C VAL A 195 -8.35 0.57 11.30
N LEU A 196 -8.86 1.66 11.89
CA LEU A 196 -10.30 1.95 11.90
C LEU A 196 -10.87 2.14 10.48
N VAL A 197 -10.14 2.84 9.62
CA VAL A 197 -10.53 3.01 8.20
C VAL A 197 -10.52 1.67 7.46
N LEU A 198 -9.50 0.83 7.73
CA LEU A 198 -9.41 -0.52 7.18
C LEU A 198 -10.57 -1.41 7.65
N GLU A 199 -10.88 -1.42 8.94
CA GLU A 199 -12.00 -2.17 9.52
C GLU A 199 -13.34 -1.73 8.92
N LEU A 200 -13.56 -0.41 8.78
CA LEU A 200 -14.74 0.12 8.11
C LEU A 200 -14.84 -0.38 6.67
N LEU A 201 -13.73 -0.37 5.93
CA LEU A 201 -13.68 -0.82 4.55
C LEU A 201 -13.93 -2.33 4.44
N LEU A 202 -13.38 -3.14 5.35
CA LEU A 202 -13.64 -4.58 5.45
C LEU A 202 -15.11 -4.86 5.78
N ALA A 203 -15.68 -4.14 6.76
CA ALA A 203 -17.09 -4.27 7.14
C ALA A 203 -18.02 -3.93 5.96
N LEU A 204 -17.77 -2.83 5.26
CA LEU A 204 -18.51 -2.47 4.05
C LEU A 204 -18.39 -3.55 2.97
N THR A 205 -17.21 -4.11 2.76
CA THR A 205 -16.98 -5.18 1.77
C THR A 205 -17.78 -6.44 2.12
N VAL A 206 -17.74 -6.86 3.38
CA VAL A 206 -18.51 -8.01 3.88
C VAL A 206 -20.02 -7.76 3.75
N LEU A 207 -20.49 -6.57 4.11
CA LEU A 207 -21.90 -6.19 3.93
C LEU A 207 -22.29 -6.21 2.46
N MET A 208 -21.47 -5.66 1.56
CA MET A 208 -21.73 -5.64 0.13
C MET A 208 -21.84 -7.06 -0.45
N TRP A 209 -21.00 -8.00 -0.02
CA TRP A 209 -21.14 -9.40 -0.42
C TRP A 209 -22.34 -10.10 0.22
N GLY A 210 -22.61 -9.83 1.50
CA GLY A 210 -23.75 -10.39 2.21
C GLY A 210 -25.09 -9.93 1.65
N TYR A 211 -25.22 -8.64 1.31
CA TYR A 211 -26.38 -8.09 0.62
C TYR A 211 -26.41 -8.50 -0.85
N GLY A 212 -25.28 -8.49 -1.55
CA GLY A 212 -25.16 -8.91 -2.94
C GLY A 212 -25.58 -10.38 -3.16
N ALA A 213 -25.35 -11.25 -2.18
CA ALA A 213 -25.79 -12.65 -2.21
C ALA A 213 -27.26 -12.86 -1.82
N LYS A 214 -27.94 -11.85 -1.24
CA LYS A 214 -29.35 -11.94 -0.80
C LYS A 214 -30.34 -11.15 -1.66
N LEU A 215 -29.88 -10.13 -2.39
CA LEU A 215 -30.74 -9.26 -3.20
C LEU A 215 -30.89 -9.72 -4.67
N PHE A 216 -30.09 -10.69 -5.13
CA PHE A 216 -30.13 -11.22 -6.50
C PHE A 216 -29.95 -12.74 -6.52
#